data_AF-A0A927HZ74-F1
#
_entry.id   AF-A0A927HZ74-F1
#
_cell.length_a   1.000
_cell.length_b   1.000
_cell.length_c   1.000
_cell.angle_alpha   90.00
_cell.angle_beta   90.00
_cell.angle_gamma   90.00
#
_symmetry.space_group_name_H-M   'P 1'
#
loop_
_entity.id
_entity.type
_entity.pdbx_description
1 polymer ?
#
loop_
_entity_poly.entity_id
_entity_poly.type
_entity_poly.pdbx_seq_one_letter_code
_entity_poly.pdbx_strand_id
1 'polypeptide(L)'
;MSEGDLTIHVCTACRRARADLPDGYDQPGLALAERLAAQLAAKGSTIPVLPVECLAVCKRPCTIALSADGKWTYLIGDLDTDTHLDEIVGAAEAYAASANGIVPWKERPQSFRKGVVARVPPLPARQQG
;
A
#
# COMPACT_ATOMS: atom_id res chain seq x y z
N MET A 1 -14.33 -12.64 -16.59
CA MET A 1 -14.55 -12.34 -15.16
C MET A 1 -13.17 -12.11 -14.57
N SER A 2 -12.71 -10.86 -14.42
CA SER A 2 -11.39 -10.61 -13.85
C SER A 2 -11.45 -10.84 -12.34
N GLU A 3 -10.66 -11.81 -11.90
CA GLU A 3 -10.53 -12.23 -10.52
C GLU A 3 -9.71 -11.16 -9.76
N GLY A 4 -10.42 -10.16 -9.22
CA GLY A 4 -9.95 -9.20 -8.21
C GLY A 4 -8.69 -8.40 -8.56
N ASP A 5 -8.83 -7.36 -9.38
CA ASP A 5 -7.76 -6.37 -9.63
C ASP A 5 -7.38 -5.68 -8.31
N LEU A 6 -6.27 -6.10 -7.72
CA LEU A 6 -5.63 -5.43 -6.58
C LEU A 6 -5.42 -3.95 -6.91
N THR A 7 -5.71 -3.09 -5.94
CA THR A 7 -5.31 -1.68 -5.97
C THR A 7 -4.37 -1.36 -4.81
N ILE A 8 -3.31 -0.61 -5.10
CA ILE A 8 -2.43 -0.03 -4.09
C ILE A 8 -2.87 1.42 -3.86
N HIS A 9 -3.44 1.70 -2.69
CA HIS A 9 -3.78 3.07 -2.29
C HIS A 9 -2.62 3.69 -1.53
N VAL A 10 -2.19 4.90 -1.89
CA VAL A 10 -1.07 5.59 -1.22
C VAL A 10 -1.60 6.85 -0.54
N CYS A 11 -1.42 6.94 0.79
CA CYS A 11 -1.83 8.13 1.54
C CYS A 11 -0.90 9.30 1.22
N THR A 12 -1.45 10.41 0.75
CA THR A 12 -0.68 11.60 0.35
C THR A 12 -0.68 12.73 1.39
N ALA A 13 -1.58 12.69 2.39
CA ALA A 13 -1.62 13.69 3.45
C ALA A 13 -0.66 13.42 4.63
N CYS A 14 -0.08 12.22 4.74
CA CYS A 14 0.84 11.89 5.82
C CYS A 14 2.05 12.84 5.80
N ARG A 15 2.32 13.47 6.95
CA ARG A 15 3.51 14.32 7.17
C ARG A 15 4.51 13.59 8.05
N ARG A 16 5.78 13.57 7.66
CA ARG A 16 6.88 13.05 8.48
C ARG A 16 7.77 14.22 8.88
N ALA A 17 8.04 14.34 10.18
CA ALA A 17 8.84 15.43 10.72
C ALA A 17 10.26 15.39 10.15
N ARG A 18 10.72 16.53 9.65
CA ARG A 18 12.00 16.73 8.96
C ARG A 18 12.52 18.13 9.29
N ALA A 19 13.39 18.20 10.29
CA ALA A 19 13.94 19.47 10.79
C ALA A 19 14.83 20.18 9.75
N ASP A 20 15.28 19.46 8.73
CA ASP A 20 16.07 19.97 7.62
C ASP A 20 15.25 20.70 6.55
N LEU A 21 13.92 20.67 6.63
CA LEU A 21 13.02 21.32 5.66
C LEU A 21 12.41 22.62 6.21
N PRO A 22 12.13 23.63 5.36
CA PRO A 22 11.58 24.91 5.80
C PRO A 22 10.28 24.80 6.61
N ASP A 23 9.39 23.90 6.20
CA ASP A 23 8.10 23.68 6.87
C ASP A 23 8.17 22.67 8.02
N GLY A 24 9.36 22.10 8.29
CA GLY A 24 9.59 21.12 9.36
C GLY A 24 9.04 19.72 9.08
N TYR A 25 8.54 19.44 7.87
CA TYR A 25 8.05 18.12 7.47
C TYR A 25 8.19 17.86 5.96
N ASP A 26 8.23 16.58 5.58
CA ASP A 26 7.97 16.11 4.21
C ASP A 26 6.62 15.38 4.10
N GLN A 27 6.18 15.13 2.86
CA GLN A 27 5.01 14.33 2.53
C GLN A 27 5.44 13.12 1.67
N PRO A 28 6.00 12.07 2.29
CA PRO A 28 6.68 10.99 1.56
C PRO A 28 5.73 10.19 0.65
N GLY A 29 4.42 10.24 0.92
CA GLY A 29 3.40 9.56 0.12
C GLY A 29 3.24 10.08 -1.30
N LEU A 30 3.48 11.38 -1.54
CA LEU A 30 3.42 11.95 -2.88
C LEU A 30 4.47 11.31 -3.80
N ALA A 31 5.73 11.35 -3.36
CA ALA A 31 6.83 10.74 -4.10
C ALA A 31 6.71 9.20 -4.17
N LEU A 32 6.18 8.55 -3.13
CA LEU A 32 5.97 7.10 -3.15
C LEU A 32 4.96 6.70 -4.23
N ALA A 33 3.84 7.41 -4.36
CA ALA A 33 2.82 7.09 -5.36
C ALA A 33 3.38 7.15 -6.78
N GLU A 34 4.09 8.23 -7.11
CA GLU A 34 4.69 8.43 -8.43
C GLU A 34 5.73 7.36 -8.76
N ARG A 35 6.66 7.10 -7.83
CA ARG A 35 7.75 6.13 -8.03
C ARG A 35 7.24 4.71 -8.13
N LEU A 36 6.26 4.35 -7.30
CA LEU A 36 5.67 3.02 -7.33
C LEU A 36 4.92 2.77 -8.65
N ALA A 37 4.15 3.76 -9.12
CA ALA A 37 3.48 3.69 -10.42
C ALA A 37 4.49 3.52 -11.57
N ALA A 38 5.57 4.32 -11.56
CA ALA A 38 6.63 4.22 -12.57
C ALA A 38 7.33 2.85 -12.55
N GLN A 39 7.60 2.31 -11.37
CA GLN A 39 8.27 1.01 -11.23
C GLN A 39 7.38 -0.15 -11.71
N LEU A 40 6.09 -0.13 -11.37
CA LEU A 40 5.13 -1.13 -11.85
C LEU A 40 4.99 -1.07 -13.37
N ALA A 41 4.89 0.14 -13.94
CA ALA A 41 4.84 0.34 -15.39
C ALA A 41 6.10 -0.19 -16.09
N ALA A 42 7.29 0.08 -15.53
CA ALA A 42 8.56 -0.42 -16.07
C ALA A 42 8.65 -1.97 -16.06
N LYS A 43 7.95 -2.63 -15.12
CA LYS A 43 7.82 -4.10 -15.05
C LYS A 43 6.69 -4.66 -15.92
N GLY A 44 5.93 -3.81 -16.62
CA GLY A 44 4.76 -4.22 -17.40
C GLY A 44 3.56 -4.66 -16.55
N SER A 45 3.55 -4.30 -15.27
CA SER A 45 2.44 -4.61 -14.36
C SER A 45 1.27 -3.66 -14.59
N THR A 46 0.05 -4.19 -14.46
CA THR A 46 -1.20 -3.44 -14.59
C THR A 46 -1.81 -3.07 -13.22
N ILE A 47 -1.09 -3.30 -12.12
CA ILE A 47 -1.59 -2.99 -10.77
C ILE A 47 -1.77 -1.47 -10.63
N PRO A 48 -2.99 -0.95 -10.41
CA PRO A 48 -3.20 0.47 -10.20
C PRO A 48 -2.61 0.96 -8.89
N VAL A 49 -1.93 2.10 -8.96
CA VAL A 49 -1.50 2.90 -7.80
C VAL A 49 -2.39 4.13 -7.75
N LEU A 50 -3.22 4.23 -6.70
CA LEU A 50 -4.15 5.32 -6.51
C LEU A 50 -3.73 6.19 -5.32
N PRO A 51 -3.37 7.46 -5.54
CA PRO A 51 -3.25 8.42 -4.46
C PRO A 51 -4.60 8.58 -3.75
N VAL A 52 -4.59 8.56 -2.43
CA VAL A 52 -5.75 8.88 -1.60
C VAL A 52 -5.41 10.00 -0.64
N GLU A 53 -6.42 10.77 -0.26
CA GLU A 53 -6.23 11.91 0.64
C GLU A 53 -5.71 11.45 2.00
N CYS A 54 -6.38 10.49 2.66
CA CYS A 54 -6.00 10.09 4.01
C CYS A 54 -6.36 8.62 4.31
N LEU A 55 -5.45 7.91 4.99
CA LEU A 55 -5.70 6.59 5.59
C LEU A 55 -5.77 6.63 7.13
N ALA A 56 -5.76 7.82 7.73
CA ALA A 56 -5.80 8.06 9.17
C ALA A 56 -4.64 7.42 9.98
N VAL A 57 -3.50 7.12 9.35
CA VAL A 57 -2.32 6.53 9.99
C VAL A 57 -1.17 7.55 10.11
N CYS A 58 -1.49 8.83 10.41
CA CYS A 58 -0.52 9.92 10.39
C CYS A 58 0.68 9.74 11.34
N LYS A 59 0.55 8.89 12.37
CA LYS A 59 1.65 8.57 13.30
C LYS A 59 2.68 7.58 12.74
N ARG A 60 2.41 6.96 11.58
CA ARG A 60 3.27 5.95 10.93
C ARG A 60 3.50 6.26 9.43
N PRO A 61 4.00 7.46 9.06
CA PRO A 61 4.29 7.81 7.67
C PRO A 61 5.50 6.98 7.14
N CYS A 62 5.54 6.54 5.89
CA CYS A 62 4.51 6.59 4.84
C CYS A 62 3.55 5.39 4.93
N THR A 63 2.29 5.55 4.51
CA THR A 63 1.25 4.50 4.61
C THR A 63 0.62 4.17 3.26
N ILE A 64 0.45 2.87 2.98
CA ILE A 64 -0.34 2.36 1.85
C ILE A 64 -1.46 1.43 2.33
N ALA A 65 -2.43 1.19 1.45
CA ALA A 65 -3.36 0.07 1.58
C ALA A 65 -3.32 -0.85 0.35
N LEU A 66 -3.38 -2.16 0.58
CA LEU A 66 -3.59 -3.18 -0.46
C LEU A 66 -5.02 -3.70 -0.33
N SER A 67 -5.82 -3.56 -1.39
CA SER A 67 -7.22 -4.00 -1.40
C SER A 67 -7.61 -4.62 -2.73
N ALA A 68 -8.40 -5.69 -2.69
CA ALA A 68 -9.11 -6.21 -3.85
C ALA A 68 -10.49 -6.70 -3.41
N ASP A 69 -11.42 -6.85 -4.36
CA ASP A 69 -12.74 -7.41 -4.08
C ASP A 69 -12.62 -8.83 -3.51
N GLY A 70 -13.44 -9.14 -2.50
CA GLY A 70 -13.43 -10.42 -1.79
C GLY A 70 -12.17 -10.74 -0.98
N LYS A 71 -11.15 -9.86 -0.95
CA LYS A 71 -9.89 -10.08 -0.25
C LYS A 71 -9.75 -9.23 1.01
N TRP A 72 -8.97 -9.70 1.98
CA TRP A 72 -8.60 -8.93 3.16
C TRP A 72 -7.83 -7.68 2.76
N THR A 73 -8.17 -6.52 3.30
CA THR A 73 -7.42 -5.27 3.06
C THR A 73 -6.29 -5.13 4.07
N TYR A 74 -5.09 -4.77 3.62
CA TYR A 74 -3.97 -4.43 4.49
C TYR A 74 -3.75 -2.93 4.52
N LEU A 75 -3.48 -2.38 5.72
CA LEU A 75 -2.86 -1.07 5.87
C LEU A 75 -1.44 -1.29 6.38
N ILE A 76 -0.46 -0.73 5.68
CA ILE A 76 0.97 -0.86 5.99
C ILE A 76 1.55 0.54 6.17
N GLY A 77 2.06 0.84 7.37
CA GLY A 77 2.71 2.10 7.72
C GLY A 77 4.22 1.94 7.90
N ASP A 78 4.88 3.03 8.27
CA ASP A 78 6.34 3.14 8.43
C ASP A 78 7.12 2.74 7.16
N LEU A 79 6.54 2.99 5.99
CA LEU A 79 7.18 2.75 4.72
C LEU A 79 8.14 3.89 4.36
N ASP A 80 9.23 3.53 3.71
CA ASP A 80 10.21 4.46 3.20
C ASP A 80 10.13 4.53 1.67
N THR A 81 10.14 5.74 1.14
CA THR A 81 9.93 6.02 -0.28
C THR A 81 11.07 5.55 -1.16
N ASP A 82 12.29 5.47 -0.63
CA ASP A 82 13.48 5.14 -1.41
C ASP A 82 13.86 3.67 -1.29
N THR A 83 13.66 3.07 -0.11
CA THR A 83 14.20 1.74 0.20
C THR A 83 13.18 0.61 0.15
N HIS A 84 11.87 0.88 0.24
CA HIS A 84 10.84 -0.18 0.30
C HIS A 84 10.07 -0.40 -1.00
N LEU A 85 10.43 0.25 -2.11
CA LEU A 85 9.71 0.12 -3.39
C LEU A 85 9.60 -1.33 -3.87
N ASP A 86 10.72 -2.06 -3.94
CA ASP A 86 10.73 -3.48 -4.34
C ASP A 86 9.96 -4.37 -3.36
N GLU A 87 10.02 -4.07 -2.05
CA GLU A 87 9.26 -4.80 -1.04
C GLU A 87 7.75 -4.61 -1.20
N ILE A 88 7.31 -3.39 -1.53
CA ILE A 88 5.91 -3.07 -1.79
C ILE A 88 5.42 -3.80 -3.05
N VAL A 89 6.20 -3.77 -4.14
CA VAL A 89 5.85 -4.47 -5.39
C VAL A 89 5.74 -5.98 -5.16
N GLY A 90 6.73 -6.60 -4.54
CA GLY A 90 6.70 -8.04 -4.26
C GLY A 90 5.55 -8.45 -3.33
N ALA A 91 5.23 -7.62 -2.33
CA ALA A 91 4.08 -7.87 -1.47
C ALA A 91 2.74 -7.69 -2.19
N ALA A 92 2.64 -6.74 -3.12
CA ALA A 92 1.47 -6.54 -3.97
C ALA A 92 1.25 -7.74 -4.91
N GLU A 93 2.31 -8.24 -5.53
CA GLU A 93 2.26 -9.45 -6.39
C GLU A 93 1.85 -10.69 -5.58
N ALA A 94 2.45 -10.91 -4.40
CA ALA A 94 2.07 -12.01 -3.52
C ALA A 94 0.63 -11.89 -3.02
N TYR A 95 0.18 -10.66 -2.73
CA TYR A 95 -1.22 -10.39 -2.38
C TYR A 95 -2.15 -10.74 -3.53
N ALA A 96 -1.83 -10.30 -4.75
CA ALA A 96 -2.61 -10.56 -5.95
C ALA A 96 -2.74 -12.07 -6.21
N ALA A 97 -1.63 -12.82 -6.06
CA ALA A 97 -1.60 -14.28 -6.21
C ALA A 97 -2.36 -15.04 -5.10
N SER A 98 -2.59 -14.43 -3.94
CA SER A 98 -3.30 -15.07 -2.84
C SER A 98 -4.82 -15.09 -3.06
N ALA A 99 -5.47 -16.20 -2.71
CA ALA A 99 -6.91 -16.36 -2.89
C ALA A 99 -7.74 -15.38 -2.04
N ASN A 100 -7.29 -15.05 -0.83
CA ASN A 100 -8.04 -14.23 0.14
C ASN A 100 -7.33 -12.92 0.51
N GLY A 101 -6.22 -12.56 -0.15
CA GLY A 101 -5.41 -11.38 0.17
C GLY A 101 -4.44 -11.59 1.33
N ILE A 102 -4.37 -12.76 1.96
CA ILE A 102 -3.45 -13.00 3.08
C ILE A 102 -2.12 -13.55 2.56
N VAL A 103 -1.10 -12.70 2.55
CA VAL A 103 0.29 -13.11 2.27
C VAL A 103 0.86 -13.91 3.46
N PRO A 104 1.38 -15.14 3.25
CA PRO A 104 2.01 -15.95 4.28
C PRO A 104 3.13 -15.20 5.02
N TRP A 105 3.23 -15.38 6.34
CA TRP A 105 4.20 -14.63 7.16
C TRP A 105 5.65 -14.75 6.68
N LYS A 106 6.04 -15.95 6.22
CA LYS A 106 7.40 -16.23 5.71
C LYS A 106 7.74 -15.45 4.45
N GLU A 107 6.75 -15.16 3.62
CA GLU A 107 6.90 -14.45 2.34
C GLU A 107 6.80 -12.93 2.52
N ARG A 108 6.38 -12.45 3.68
CA ARG A 108 6.31 -11.01 3.94
C ARG A 108 7.72 -10.41 4.02
N PRO A 109 7.97 -9.30 3.32
CA PRO A 109 9.21 -8.53 3.50
C PRO A 109 9.26 -7.90 4.89
N GLN A 110 10.45 -7.46 5.30
CA GLN A 110 10.66 -6.94 6.66
C GLN A 110 9.77 -5.73 6.95
N SER A 111 9.65 -4.80 6.01
CA SER A 111 8.80 -3.61 6.17
C SER A 111 7.35 -4.00 6.47
N PHE A 112 6.82 -5.06 5.85
CA PHE A 112 5.45 -5.50 6.07
C PHE A 112 5.26 -6.25 7.38
N ARG A 113 6.27 -7.00 7.87
CA ARG A 113 6.16 -7.72 9.16
C ARG A 113 5.99 -6.78 10.35
N LYS A 114 6.66 -5.62 10.33
CA LYS A 114 6.55 -4.58 11.37
C LYS A 114 5.54 -3.50 11.01
N GLY A 115 5.29 -3.30 9.72
CA GLY A 115 4.49 -2.21 9.16
C GLY A 115 2.98 -2.41 9.22
N VAL A 116 2.46 -3.63 9.43
CA VAL A 116 0.99 -3.84 9.48
C VAL A 116 0.38 -2.95 10.56
N VAL A 117 -0.52 -2.07 10.13
CA VAL A 117 -1.35 -1.21 10.99
C VAL A 117 -2.65 -1.93 11.28
N ALA A 118 -3.27 -2.44 10.23
CA ALA A 118 -4.54 -3.14 10.30
C ALA A 118 -4.64 -4.17 9.18
N ARG A 119 -5.47 -5.18 9.43
CA ARG A 119 -5.95 -6.12 8.42
C ARG A 119 -7.46 -6.19 8.55
N VAL A 120 -8.16 -5.67 7.54
CA VAL A 120 -9.62 -5.48 7.55
C VAL A 120 -10.26 -6.60 6.72
N PRO A 121 -11.30 -7.29 7.23
CA PRO A 121 -11.96 -8.35 6.48
C PRO A 121 -12.62 -7.81 5.20
N PRO A 122 -12.78 -8.64 4.16
CA PRO A 122 -13.54 -8.24 2.98
C PRO A 122 -14.97 -7.86 3.37
N LEU A 123 -15.55 -6.94 2.61
CA LEU A 123 -16.96 -6.60 2.78
C LEU A 123 -17.83 -7.81 2.41
N PRO A 124 -18.99 -8.01 3.07
CA PRO A 124 -20.00 -8.94 2.57
C PRO A 124 -20.36 -8.57 1.14
N ALA A 125 -20.59 -9.57 0.29
CA ALA A 125 -21.07 -9.34 -1.07
C ALA A 125 -22.30 -8.43 -1.01
N ARG A 126 -22.22 -7.25 -1.63
CA ARG A 126 -23.34 -6.32 -1.69
C ARG A 126 -24.42 -7.00 -2.53
N GLN A 127 -25.54 -7.40 -1.90
CA GLN A 127 -26.70 -7.87 -2.65
C GLN A 127 -27.19 -6.68 -3.49
N GLN A 128 -27.02 -6.78 -4.80
CA GLN A 128 -27.63 -5.84 -5.74
C GLN A 128 -29.10 -6.26 -5.84
N GLY A 129 -29.98 -5.49 -5.19
CA GLY A 129 -31.42 -5.60 -5.37
C GLY A 129 -31.88 -5.00 -6.68
#